data_AF-A0A9W4T305-F1
#
_entry.id   AF-A0A9W4T305-F1
#
_cell.length_a   1.000
_cell.length_b   1.000
_cell.length_c   1.000
_cell.angle_alpha   90.00
_cell.angle_beta   90.00
_cell.angle_gamma   90.00
#
_symmetry.space_group_name_H-M   'P 1'
#
loop_
_entity.id
_entity.type
_entity.pdbx_description
1 polymer ?
#
loop_
_entity_poly.entity_id
_entity_poly.type
_entity_poly.pdbx_seq_one_letter_code
_entity_poly.pdbx_strand_id
1 'polypeptide(L)'
;KYIKDSCNENNNNGKMESLSQVIPEVLAKKVKKALLEVLKMVICQNFKESNKFVRDHLSYVKKLRLAENPNRYARYITRKLVSDEISYNTRIEKVQTWY
;
A
#
# COMPACT_ATOMS: atom_id res chain seq x y z
N LYS A 1 -33.20 0.64 -1.51
CA LYS A 1 -32.54 0.28 -0.24
C LYS A 1 -31.04 0.57 -0.41
N TYR A 2 -30.63 1.83 -0.23
CA TYR A 2 -29.24 2.26 -0.41
C TYR A 2 -28.53 2.19 0.94
N ILE A 3 -27.47 1.38 1.04
CA ILE A 3 -26.57 1.38 2.18
C ILE A 3 -25.55 2.50 1.92
N LYS A 4 -25.93 3.74 2.23
CA LYS A 4 -24.99 4.75 2.70
C LYS A 4 -24.86 4.47 4.19
N ASP A 5 -23.67 4.09 4.66
CA ASP A 5 -23.19 4.21 6.05
C ASP A 5 -22.01 3.24 6.25
N SER A 6 -20.78 3.60 5.85
CA SER A 6 -19.56 3.00 6.42
C SER A 6 -18.23 3.68 6.00
N CYS A 7 -18.23 4.96 5.68
CA CYS A 7 -16.96 5.69 5.46
C CYS A 7 -16.92 6.85 6.50
N ASN A 8 -16.76 6.50 7.80
CA ASN A 8 -16.51 7.46 8.88
C ASN A 8 -15.01 7.46 9.23
N GLU A 9 -14.39 8.63 9.12
CA GLU A 9 -12.98 8.92 9.42
C GLU A 9 -12.71 8.86 10.91
N ASN A 10 -11.59 8.27 11.30
CA ASN A 10 -10.98 8.54 12.60
C ASN A 10 -9.53 8.95 12.37
N ASN A 11 -9.32 10.27 12.41
CA ASN A 11 -8.03 10.93 12.60
C ASN A 11 -7.41 10.43 13.90
N ASN A 12 -6.12 10.05 13.86
CA ASN A 12 -5.28 10.01 15.04
C ASN A 12 -3.87 10.45 14.67
N ASN A 13 -3.57 11.67 15.11
CA ASN A 13 -2.28 12.31 15.09
C ASN A 13 -1.45 11.72 16.23
N GLY A 14 -0.15 11.50 16.01
CA GLY A 14 0.80 11.43 17.12
C GLY A 14 1.89 10.38 17.02
N LYS A 15 3.12 10.89 17.10
CA LYS A 15 4.36 10.26 17.55
C LYS A 15 5.24 9.57 16.50
N MET A 16 6.15 10.41 16.00
CA MET A 16 7.44 10.04 15.43
C MET A 16 8.28 9.41 16.55
N GLU A 17 8.33 8.09 16.62
CA GLU A 17 9.24 7.35 17.51
C GLU A 17 10.08 6.35 16.69
N SER A 18 11.36 6.37 17.01
CA SER A 18 12.51 5.75 16.35
C SER A 18 12.27 4.33 15.82
N LEU A 19 12.46 4.16 14.51
CA LEU A 19 12.40 2.87 13.81
C LEU A 19 13.72 2.08 13.93
N SER A 20 14.13 1.72 15.14
CA SER A 20 15.13 0.66 15.28
C SER A 20 14.67 -0.43 16.25
N GLN A 21 14.97 -1.66 15.82
CA GLN A 21 15.21 -2.84 16.65
C GLN A 21 14.10 -3.84 17.01
N VAL A 22 12.82 -3.57 16.87
CA VAL A 22 11.79 -4.62 17.09
C VAL A 22 10.72 -4.45 16.03
N ILE A 23 10.24 -5.54 15.41
CA ILE A 23 9.13 -5.64 14.43
C ILE A 23 9.57 -6.23 13.08
N PRO A 24 9.60 -7.56 12.95
CA PRO A 24 9.38 -8.19 11.65
C PRO A 24 7.88 -8.29 11.38
N GLU A 25 7.11 -9.01 12.20
CA GLU A 25 5.70 -9.36 11.90
C GLU A 25 4.71 -8.19 11.80
N VAL A 26 4.98 -7.06 12.47
CA VAL A 26 4.06 -5.91 12.43
C VAL A 26 4.15 -5.16 11.11
N LEU A 27 5.26 -5.28 10.34
CA LEU A 27 5.38 -4.57 9.05
C LEU A 27 4.42 -5.14 8.00
N ALA A 28 4.42 -6.45 7.77
CA ALA A 28 3.49 -7.07 6.83
C ALA A 28 2.02 -6.84 7.24
N LYS A 29 1.72 -6.90 8.54
CA LYS A 29 0.38 -6.58 9.07
C LYS A 29 -0.02 -5.13 8.77
N LYS A 30 0.88 -4.17 9.02
CA LYS A 30 0.65 -2.74 8.71
C LYS A 30 0.42 -2.50 7.21
N VAL A 31 1.29 -3.03 6.36
CA VAL A 31 1.15 -2.89 4.89
C VAL A 31 -0.12 -3.55 4.38
N LYS A 32 -0.48 -4.75 4.87
CA LYS A 32 -1.74 -5.41 4.53
C LYS A 32 -2.95 -4.55 4.91
N LYS A 33 -2.94 -3.96 6.11
CA LYS A 33 -4.03 -3.09 6.58
C LYS A 33 -4.17 -1.86 5.68
N ALA A 34 -3.07 -1.17 5.37
CA ALA A 34 -3.07 -0.01 4.48
C ALA A 34 -3.59 -0.34 3.07
N LEU A 35 -3.15 -1.45 2.48
CA LEU A 35 -3.65 -1.91 1.18
C LEU A 35 -5.16 -2.19 1.19
N LEU A 36 -5.68 -2.75 2.30
CA LEU A 36 -7.12 -3.00 2.46
C LEU A 36 -7.92 -1.70 2.64
N GLU A 37 -7.37 -0.71 3.35
CA GLU A 37 -8.00 0.62 3.50
C GLU A 37 -8.07 1.35 2.15
N VAL A 38 -7.00 1.31 1.35
CA VAL A 38 -7.02 1.84 -0.03
C VAL A 38 -8.10 1.15 -0.86
N LEU A 39 -8.20 -0.19 -0.79
CA LEU A 39 -9.25 -0.94 -1.50
C LEU A 39 -10.66 -0.55 -1.03
N LYS A 40 -10.87 -0.34 0.27
CA LYS A 40 -12.16 0.14 0.77
C LYS A 40 -12.50 1.53 0.24
N MET A 41 -11.53 2.45 0.21
CA MET A 41 -11.72 3.80 -0.30
C MET A 41 -12.10 3.81 -1.78
N VAL A 42 -11.41 3.04 -2.63
CA VAL A 42 -11.74 2.99 -4.06
C VAL A 42 -13.10 2.34 -4.33
N ILE A 43 -13.52 1.38 -3.50
CA ILE A 43 -14.90 0.85 -3.53
C ILE A 43 -15.91 1.94 -3.13
N CYS A 44 -15.67 2.71 -2.06
CA CYS A 44 -16.49 3.88 -1.68
C CYS A 44 -16.57 4.90 -2.84
N GLN A 45 -15.53 5.01 -3.68
CA GLN A 45 -15.48 5.89 -4.86
C GLN A 45 -16.05 5.26 -6.16
N ASN A 46 -16.70 4.09 -6.09
CA ASN A 46 -17.29 3.38 -7.25
C ASN A 46 -16.28 3.03 -8.36
N PHE A 47 -15.01 2.78 -8.01
CA PHE A 47 -14.06 2.24 -8.98
C PHE A 47 -14.49 0.84 -9.40
N LYS A 48 -14.47 0.56 -10.71
CA LYS A 48 -14.74 -0.78 -11.24
C LYS A 48 -13.65 -1.75 -10.80
N GLU A 49 -14.01 -2.99 -10.50
CA GLU A 49 -13.04 -4.05 -10.15
C GLU A 49 -12.02 -4.32 -11.26
N SER A 50 -12.40 -4.08 -12.51
CA SER A 50 -11.51 -4.21 -13.67
C SER A 50 -10.44 -3.12 -13.74
N ASN A 51 -10.56 -2.04 -12.94
CA ASN A 51 -9.60 -0.95 -12.91
C ASN A 51 -8.22 -1.49 -12.50
N LYS A 52 -7.18 -1.13 -13.27
CA LYS A 52 -5.81 -1.57 -13.06
C LYS A 52 -5.33 -1.29 -11.62
N PHE A 53 -5.65 -0.13 -11.07
CA PHE A 53 -5.30 0.22 -9.69
C PHE A 53 -5.89 -0.75 -8.67
N VAL A 54 -7.18 -1.08 -8.81
CA VAL A 54 -7.89 -2.02 -7.93
C VAL A 54 -7.29 -3.43 -8.06
N ARG A 55 -7.06 -3.88 -9.29
CA ARG A 55 -6.44 -5.19 -9.58
C ARG A 55 -5.04 -5.31 -9.00
N ASP A 56 -4.22 -4.26 -9.16
CA ASP A 56 -2.85 -4.24 -8.65
C ASP A 56 -2.82 -4.29 -7.12
N HIS A 57 -3.65 -3.48 -6.45
CA HIS A 57 -3.75 -3.48 -4.99
C HIS A 57 -4.28 -4.81 -4.44
N LEU A 58 -5.29 -5.40 -5.09
CA LEU A 58 -5.78 -6.73 -4.72
C LEU A 58 -4.70 -7.80 -4.92
N SER A 59 -3.93 -7.72 -6.01
CA SER A 59 -2.80 -8.60 -6.29
C SER A 59 -1.72 -8.51 -5.21
N TYR A 60 -1.39 -7.29 -4.74
CA TYR A 60 -0.45 -7.10 -3.64
C TYR A 60 -0.94 -7.73 -2.34
N VAL A 61 -2.22 -7.59 -1.98
CA VAL A 61 -2.78 -8.26 -0.79
C VAL A 61 -2.69 -9.77 -0.91
N LYS A 62 -3.03 -10.34 -2.09
CA LYS A 62 -2.96 -11.79 -2.33
C LYS A 62 -1.52 -12.29 -2.20
N LYS A 63 -0.57 -11.66 -2.89
CA LYS A 63 0.85 -12.02 -2.86
C LYS A 63 1.47 -11.87 -1.48
N LEU A 64 1.08 -10.84 -0.71
CA LEU A 64 1.55 -10.65 0.66
C LEU A 64 1.07 -11.75 1.61
N ARG A 65 -0.14 -12.31 1.39
CA ARG A 65 -0.66 -13.44 2.16
C ARG A 65 0.05 -14.77 1.83
N LEU A 66 0.43 -14.94 0.57
CA LEU A 66 1.06 -16.17 0.05
C LEU A 66 2.59 -16.15 0.10
N ALA A 67 3.20 -15.01 0.43
CA ALA A 67 4.64 -14.86 0.46
C ALA A 67 5.25 -15.72 1.57
N GLU A 68 6.27 -16.51 1.22
CA GLU A 68 7.10 -17.25 2.18
C GLU A 68 7.73 -16.32 3.22
N ASN A 69 8.09 -15.10 2.80
CA ASN A 69 8.55 -14.04 3.69
C ASN A 69 7.70 -12.77 3.49
N PRO A 70 6.57 -12.65 4.22
CA PRO A 70 5.65 -11.51 4.09
C PRO A 70 6.31 -10.16 4.36
N ASN A 71 7.30 -10.11 5.26
CA ASN A 71 7.97 -8.85 5.60
C ASN A 71 8.92 -8.38 4.50
N ARG A 72 9.64 -9.31 3.86
CA ARG A 72 10.45 -9.01 2.68
C ARG A 72 9.56 -8.50 1.54
N TYR A 73 8.42 -9.15 1.32
CA TYR A 73 7.47 -8.71 0.31
C TYR A 73 6.85 -7.33 0.65
N ALA A 74 6.50 -7.11 1.92
CA ALA A 74 5.99 -5.82 2.39
C ALA A 74 7.00 -4.68 2.13
N ARG A 75 8.29 -4.88 2.44
CA ARG A 75 9.35 -3.89 2.13
C ARG A 75 9.44 -3.58 0.63
N TYR A 76 9.35 -4.61 -0.22
CA TYR A 76 9.34 -4.42 -1.66
C TYR A 76 8.15 -3.57 -2.11
N ILE A 77 6.94 -3.87 -1.62
CA ILE A 77 5.72 -3.11 -1.95
C ILE A 77 5.82 -1.67 -1.45
N THR A 78 6.29 -1.44 -0.23
CA THR A 78 6.47 -0.09 0.31
C THR A 78 7.41 0.73 -0.57
N ARG A 79 8.58 0.21 -0.97
CA ARG A 79 9.50 0.92 -1.88
C ARG A 79 8.89 1.21 -3.25
N LYS A 80 8.07 0.27 -3.75
CA LYS A 80 7.44 0.38 -5.07
C LYS A 80 6.33 1.43 -5.11
N LEU A 81 5.51 1.48 -4.06
CA LEU A 81 4.33 2.34 -3.97
C LEU A 81 4.64 3.70 -3.34
N VAL A 82 5.56 3.73 -2.39
CA VAL A 82 6.03 4.92 -1.68
C VAL A 82 7.51 5.06 -2.03
N SER A 83 7.77 5.39 -3.29
CA SER A 83 9.12 5.81 -3.66
C SER A 83 9.41 7.11 -2.92
N ASP A 84 10.49 7.15 -2.14
CA ASP A 84 11.01 8.44 -1.69
C ASP A 84 11.41 9.27 -2.92
N GLU A 85 11.53 10.58 -2.73
CA GLU A 85 11.82 11.53 -3.80
C GLU A 85 13.04 11.10 -4.63
N ILE A 86 14.07 10.57 -3.97
CA ILE A 86 15.29 10.06 -4.60
C ILE A 86 14.97 8.87 -5.51
N SER A 87 14.22 7.90 -4.99
CA SER A 87 13.83 6.68 -5.72
C SER A 87 12.83 6.96 -6.85
N TYR A 88 12.03 8.02 -6.74
CA TYR A 88 11.19 8.51 -7.83
C TYR A 88 12.04 9.14 -8.93
N ASN A 89 12.94 10.07 -8.57
CA ASN A 89 13.83 10.77 -9.50
C ASN A 89 14.74 9.78 -10.26
N THR A 90 15.35 8.81 -9.57
CA THR A 90 16.17 7.77 -10.22
C THR A 90 15.35 6.90 -11.21
N ARG A 91 14.06 6.68 -10.95
CA ARG A 91 13.20 5.94 -11.90
C ARG A 91 12.86 6.78 -13.13
N ILE A 92 12.64 8.08 -12.96
CA ILE A 92 12.39 9.01 -14.08
C ILE A 92 13.64 9.15 -14.96
N GLU A 93 14.82 9.33 -14.36
CA GLU A 93 16.10 9.39 -15.10
C GLU A 93 16.36 8.11 -15.92
N LYS A 94 16.05 6.94 -15.34
CA LYS A 94 16.15 5.67 -16.07
C LYS A 94 15.14 5.54 -17.20
N VAL A 95 14.00 6.20 -17.15
CA VAL A 95 13.03 6.20 -18.26
C VAL A 95 13.48 7.19 -19.34
N GLN A 96 14.03 8.34 -18.95
CA GLN A 96 14.54 9.37 -19.87
C GLN A 96 15.79 8.92 -20.64
N THR A 97 16.63 8.07 -20.05
CA THR A 97 17.82 7.52 -20.75
C THR A 97 17.50 6.42 -21.75
N TRP A 98 16.26 5.91 -21.76
CA TRP A 98 15.80 4.90 -22.71
C TRP A 98 15.13 5.47 -23.97
N TYR A 99 14.85 6.78 -23.99
CA TYR A 99 14.24 7.51 -25.11
C TYR A 99 15.19 8.59 -25.61
#